data_AF-A0A948Y9L0-F1
#
_entry.id   AF-A0A948Y9L0-F1
#
_cell.length_a   1.000
_cell.length_b   1.000
_cell.length_c   1.000
_cell.angle_alpha   90.00
_cell.angle_beta   90.00
_cell.angle_gamma   90.00
#
_symmetry.space_group_name_H-M   'P 1'
#
loop_
_entity.id
_entity.type
_entity.pdbx_description
1 polymer ?
#
loop_
_entity_poly.entity_id
_entity_poly.type
_entity_poly.pdbx_seq_one_letter_code
_entity_poly.pdbx_strand_id
1 'polypeptide(L)'
;MRTIAYYSGKIETKNRECFVGNQKVDCPQSGIAFTTSGDKLDLLPQIPSLEKRSDPVFFMILLVIIISFSVLAIFRIKIFGKTLGEYIRPIWYLILISIGAVAWQYLFGLKIDDNLMSIRISQWVWEICIAASAYKLIKTANFGYGNLFFLGVLYSFIIHGLKISVRYLFYEKTFLYLADRFLYGSLLVMAIVFIMGSMLLFFRRRGIIKF
;
A
#
# COMPACT_ATOMS: atom_id res chain seq x y z
N MET A 1 -36.15 15.44 8.71
CA MET A 1 -34.87 15.25 7.99
C MET A 1 -33.75 15.76 8.89
N ARG A 2 -32.77 14.93 9.28
CA ARG A 2 -31.56 15.41 9.94
C ARG A 2 -30.59 15.86 8.85
N THR A 3 -30.28 17.15 8.81
CA THR A 3 -29.27 17.72 7.93
C THR A 3 -27.91 17.14 8.35
N ILE A 4 -27.35 16.23 7.55
CA ILE A 4 -25.98 15.77 7.76
C ILE A 4 -25.09 16.91 7.28
N ALA A 5 -24.60 17.73 8.22
CA ALA A 5 -23.65 18.78 7.90
C ALA A 5 -22.33 18.12 7.50
N TYR A 6 -21.92 18.31 6.24
CA TYR A 6 -20.62 17.89 5.75
C TYR A 6 -19.58 18.89 6.21
N TYR A 7 -18.66 18.45 7.07
CA TYR A 7 -17.52 19.25 7.49
C TYR A 7 -16.28 18.76 6.76
N SER A 8 -15.73 19.62 5.90
CA SER A 8 -14.44 19.37 5.25
C SER A 8 -13.31 19.61 6.26
N GLY A 9 -12.86 18.56 6.94
CA GLY A 9 -11.70 18.62 7.83
C GLY A 9 -11.73 17.59 8.95
N LYS A 10 -10.59 17.42 9.62
CA LYS A 10 -10.42 16.45 10.72
C LYS A 10 -11.20 16.92 11.96
N ILE A 11 -11.95 16.00 12.57
CA ILE A 11 -12.61 16.24 13.86
C ILE A 11 -11.61 15.93 14.99
N GLU A 12 -11.20 16.96 15.73
CA GLU A 12 -10.37 16.87 16.92
C GLU A 12 -11.27 16.92 18.18
N THR A 13 -10.99 16.07 19.16
CA THR A 13 -11.64 16.19 20.47
C THR A 13 -10.78 16.96 21.45
N LYS A 14 -11.28 18.08 21.98
CA LYS A 14 -10.69 18.82 23.08
C LYS A 14 -11.71 18.89 24.21
N ASN A 15 -11.35 18.42 25.41
CA ASN A 15 -12.20 18.49 26.61
C ASN A 15 -13.62 17.93 26.44
N ARG A 16 -13.78 16.76 25.76
CA ARG A 16 -15.07 16.11 25.44
C ARG A 16 -15.96 16.86 24.44
N GLU A 17 -15.43 17.87 23.77
CA GLU A 17 -16.07 18.59 22.68
C GLU A 17 -15.33 18.33 21.35
N CYS A 18 -16.06 18.34 20.24
CA CYS A 18 -15.50 18.05 18.90
C CYS A 18 -15.28 19.34 18.11
N PHE A 19 -14.17 19.41 17.37
CA PHE A 19 -13.75 20.59 16.61
C PHE A 19 -13.26 20.22 15.21
N VAL A 20 -13.55 21.05 14.22
CA VAL A 20 -12.86 21.02 12.92
C VAL A 20 -12.05 22.32 12.80
N GLY A 21 -10.73 22.22 12.93
CA GLY A 21 -9.88 23.39 13.14
C GLY A 21 -10.23 24.12 14.44
N ASN A 22 -10.72 25.35 14.36
CA ASN A 22 -11.18 26.16 15.51
C ASN A 22 -12.72 26.16 15.68
N GLN A 23 -13.46 25.44 14.84
CA GLN A 23 -14.92 25.45 14.85
C GLN A 23 -15.47 24.26 15.64
N LYS A 24 -16.29 24.51 16.66
CA LYS A 24 -16.99 23.46 17.41
C LYS A 24 -18.06 22.79 16.55
N VAL A 25 -18.09 21.46 16.54
CA VAL A 25 -19.04 20.62 15.80
C VAL A 25 -19.65 19.57 16.71
N ASP A 26 -20.81 19.03 16.33
CA ASP A 26 -21.44 17.93 17.06
C ASP A 26 -20.60 16.66 16.95
N CYS A 27 -20.35 16.00 18.08
CA CYS A 27 -19.58 14.76 18.10
C CYS A 27 -20.39 13.63 17.44
N PRO A 28 -19.78 12.85 16.51
CA PRO A 28 -20.47 11.73 15.87
C PRO A 28 -20.87 10.70 16.92
N GLN A 29 -22.16 10.35 16.95
CA GLN A 29 -22.67 9.30 17.82
C GLN A 29 -22.29 7.93 17.23
N SER A 30 -21.43 7.22 17.96
CA SER A 30 -20.98 5.82 17.80
C SER A 30 -19.74 5.54 16.94
N GLY A 31 -18.81 4.78 17.52
CA GLY A 31 -17.89 3.87 16.81
C GLY A 31 -16.50 4.38 16.44
N ILE A 32 -16.22 5.69 16.46
CA ILE A 32 -14.92 6.21 16.02
C ILE A 32 -13.94 6.28 17.19
N ALA A 33 -12.81 5.56 17.09
CA ALA A 33 -11.73 5.66 18.06
C ALA A 33 -11.13 7.08 18.04
N PHE A 34 -11.26 7.80 19.14
CA PHE A 34 -10.66 9.11 19.35
C PHE A 34 -9.13 8.99 19.32
N THR A 35 -8.48 9.65 18.34
CA THR A 35 -7.02 9.73 18.31
C THR A 35 -6.55 11.02 18.96
N THR A 36 -5.68 10.91 19.96
CA THR A 36 -5.11 12.01 20.75
C THR A 36 -4.03 12.83 20.02
N SER A 37 -3.60 12.43 18.81
CA SER A 37 -2.54 13.12 18.07
C SER A 37 -2.83 13.26 16.56
N GLY A 38 -2.27 14.33 16.01
CA GLY A 38 -2.58 14.99 14.74
C GLY A 38 -2.32 14.21 13.45
N ASP A 39 -1.64 13.07 13.45
CA ASP A 39 -0.71 12.76 12.34
C ASP A 39 -1.23 11.89 11.19
N LYS A 40 -2.55 11.63 11.08
CA LYS A 40 -3.10 10.77 10.01
C LYS A 40 -4.00 11.56 9.08
N LEU A 41 -3.51 11.75 7.85
CA LEU A 41 -4.26 12.28 6.72
C LEU A 41 -5.06 11.13 6.10
N ASP A 42 -6.38 11.17 6.17
CA ASP A 42 -7.24 10.26 5.42
C ASP A 42 -7.32 10.77 3.98
N LEU A 43 -6.96 9.94 2.99
CA LEU A 43 -6.98 10.29 1.56
C LEU A 43 -8.38 10.24 0.95
N LEU A 44 -9.28 9.48 1.57
CA LEU A 44 -10.64 9.27 1.08
C LEU A 44 -11.65 9.98 2.00
N PRO A 45 -12.73 10.54 1.44
CA PRO A 45 -13.80 11.14 2.23
C PRO A 45 -14.52 10.07 3.08
N GLN A 46 -14.95 10.44 4.27
CA GLN A 46 -15.75 9.58 5.15
C GLN A 46 -17.15 9.40 4.54
N ILE A 47 -17.44 8.18 4.07
CA ILE A 47 -18.74 7.79 3.51
C ILE A 47 -19.30 6.66 4.39
N PRO A 48 -20.39 6.90 5.16
CA PRO A 48 -20.90 5.95 6.16
C PRO A 48 -21.19 4.55 5.62
N SER A 49 -21.59 4.42 4.36
CA SER A 49 -21.84 3.12 3.72
C SER A 49 -20.57 2.29 3.49
N LEU A 50 -19.39 2.93 3.42
CA LEU A 50 -18.09 2.30 3.23
C LEU A 50 -17.31 2.12 4.54
N GLU A 51 -17.80 2.70 5.63
CA GLU A 51 -17.29 2.49 6.99
C GLU A 51 -17.77 1.16 7.59
N LYS A 52 -18.69 0.45 6.93
CA LYS A 52 -19.08 -0.90 7.35
C LYS A 52 -18.12 -1.96 6.78
N ARG A 53 -17.78 -2.96 7.59
CA ARG A 53 -17.14 -4.19 7.11
C ARG A 53 -18.08 -4.89 6.12
N SER A 54 -17.56 -5.28 4.96
CA SER A 54 -18.32 -5.96 3.92
C SER A 54 -17.52 -7.12 3.36
N ASP A 55 -17.70 -8.29 3.98
CA ASP A 55 -16.98 -9.51 3.61
C ASP A 55 -17.20 -9.89 2.14
N PRO A 56 -18.43 -9.86 1.59
CA PRO A 56 -18.64 -10.17 0.18
C PRO A 56 -17.84 -9.25 -0.75
N VAL A 57 -17.80 -7.94 -0.47
CA VAL A 57 -17.08 -6.97 -1.31
C VAL A 57 -15.57 -7.23 -1.24
N PHE A 58 -15.03 -7.42 -0.03
CA PHE A 58 -13.61 -7.69 0.14
C PHE A 58 -13.18 -8.98 -0.57
N PHE A 59 -13.90 -10.08 -0.38
CA PHE A 59 -13.57 -11.37 -1.00
C PHE A 59 -13.76 -11.35 -2.52
N MET A 60 -14.77 -10.63 -3.04
CA MET A 60 -14.93 -10.46 -4.48
C MET A 60 -13.76 -9.70 -5.11
N ILE A 61 -13.29 -8.62 -4.49
CA ILE A 61 -12.12 -7.87 -4.97
C ILE A 61 -10.87 -8.75 -4.91
N LEU A 62 -10.65 -9.45 -3.79
CA LEU A 62 -9.52 -10.36 -3.64
C LEU A 62 -9.54 -11.47 -4.71
N LEU A 63 -10.70 -12.05 -4.97
CA LEU A 63 -10.89 -13.08 -5.99
C LEU A 63 -10.55 -12.55 -7.39
N VAL A 64 -11.04 -11.37 -7.75
CA VAL A 64 -10.74 -10.72 -9.04
C VAL A 64 -9.24 -10.49 -9.20
N ILE A 65 -8.55 -10.04 -8.14
CA ILE A 65 -7.09 -9.85 -8.15
C ILE A 65 -6.38 -11.19 -8.39
N ILE A 66 -6.74 -12.24 -7.64
CA ILE A 66 -6.14 -13.57 -7.78
C ILE A 66 -6.34 -14.10 -9.20
N ILE A 67 -7.59 -14.06 -9.72
CA ILE A 67 -7.91 -14.51 -11.09
C ILE A 67 -7.08 -13.71 -12.11
N SER A 68 -6.98 -12.40 -11.95
CA SER A 68 -6.20 -11.55 -12.87
C SER A 68 -4.73 -11.97 -12.91
N PHE A 69 -4.09 -12.16 -11.76
CA PHE A 69 -2.69 -12.63 -11.70
C PHE A 69 -2.53 -14.07 -12.22
N SER A 70 -3.46 -14.96 -11.93
CA SER A 70 -3.46 -16.34 -12.45
C SER A 70 -3.57 -16.36 -13.97
N VAL A 71 -4.45 -15.55 -14.56
CA VAL A 71 -4.60 -15.40 -16.02
C VAL A 71 -3.31 -14.86 -16.62
N LEU A 72 -2.71 -13.83 -16.04
CA LEU A 72 -1.41 -13.30 -16.49
C LEU A 72 -0.30 -14.36 -16.46
N ALA A 73 -0.27 -15.20 -15.43
CA ALA A 73 0.72 -16.26 -15.25
C ALA A 73 0.53 -17.42 -16.24
N ILE A 74 -0.69 -17.98 -16.30
CA ILE A 74 -1.02 -19.18 -17.08
C ILE A 74 -0.91 -18.90 -18.58
N PHE A 75 -1.53 -17.81 -19.05
CA PHE A 75 -1.56 -17.48 -20.47
C PHE A 75 -0.32 -16.69 -20.92
N ARG A 76 0.63 -16.43 -20.01
CA ARG A 76 1.87 -15.68 -20.30
C ARG A 76 1.60 -14.37 -21.04
N ILE A 77 0.56 -13.65 -20.62
CA ILE A 77 0.18 -12.37 -21.22
C ILE A 77 1.32 -11.38 -21.00
N LYS A 78 1.72 -10.69 -22.07
CA LYS A 78 2.80 -9.69 -22.03
C LYS A 78 2.25 -8.33 -21.61
N ILE A 79 2.82 -7.76 -20.57
CA ILE A 79 2.60 -6.38 -20.13
C ILE A 79 3.88 -5.62 -20.42
N PHE A 80 3.79 -4.55 -21.22
CA PHE A 80 4.94 -3.78 -21.71
C PHE A 80 6.07 -4.64 -22.29
N GLY A 81 5.70 -5.72 -22.99
CA GLY A 81 6.64 -6.63 -23.66
C GLY A 81 7.22 -7.74 -22.78
N LYS A 82 6.87 -7.82 -21.50
CA LYS A 82 7.32 -8.88 -20.57
C LYS A 82 6.16 -9.62 -19.93
N THR A 83 6.30 -10.91 -19.76
CA THR A 83 5.35 -11.77 -19.05
C THR A 83 5.51 -11.63 -17.53
N LEU A 84 4.48 -11.98 -16.75
CA LEU A 84 4.57 -11.97 -15.29
C LEU A 84 5.76 -12.81 -14.76
N GLY A 85 6.04 -13.94 -15.42
CA GLY A 85 7.19 -14.78 -15.10
C GLY A 85 8.54 -14.08 -15.34
N GLU A 86 8.66 -13.28 -16.41
CA GLU A 86 9.87 -12.49 -16.68
C GLU A 86 10.05 -11.31 -15.72
N TYR A 87 8.96 -10.76 -15.16
CA TYR A 87 9.04 -9.79 -14.07
C TYR A 87 9.48 -10.45 -12.77
N ILE A 88 8.90 -11.60 -12.40
CA ILE A 88 9.10 -12.21 -11.08
C ILE A 88 10.40 -13.01 -11.00
N ARG A 89 10.72 -13.83 -12.02
CA ARG A 89 11.83 -14.80 -11.97
C ARG A 89 13.19 -14.18 -11.59
N PRO A 90 13.57 -12.97 -12.02
CA PRO A 90 14.83 -12.39 -11.60
C PRO A 90 14.84 -11.92 -10.13
N ILE A 91 13.68 -11.60 -9.55
CA ILE A 91 13.54 -10.91 -8.25
C ILE A 91 12.73 -11.71 -7.22
N TRP A 92 12.40 -12.98 -7.50
CA TRP A 92 11.50 -13.80 -6.67
C TRP A 92 11.90 -13.84 -5.19
N TYR A 93 13.21 -13.92 -4.90
CA TYR A 93 13.72 -13.93 -3.52
C TYR A 93 13.55 -12.57 -2.83
N LEU A 94 13.65 -11.44 -3.55
CA LEU A 94 13.37 -10.10 -3.01
C LEU A 94 11.89 -9.93 -2.68
N ILE A 95 11.02 -10.53 -3.50
CA ILE A 95 9.57 -10.62 -3.22
C ILE A 95 9.33 -11.43 -1.94
N LEU A 96 9.95 -12.61 -1.80
CA LEU A 96 9.81 -13.42 -0.59
C LEU A 96 10.33 -12.72 0.67
N ILE A 97 11.47 -12.03 0.60
CA ILE A 97 11.99 -11.22 1.71
C ILE A 97 10.99 -10.11 2.08
N SER A 98 10.39 -9.45 1.09
CA SER A 98 9.39 -8.41 1.32
C SER A 98 8.14 -8.98 2.02
N ILE A 99 7.66 -10.15 1.57
CA ILE A 99 6.55 -10.87 2.21
C ILE A 99 6.91 -11.24 3.66
N GLY A 100 8.11 -11.78 3.89
CA GLY A 100 8.61 -12.13 5.22
C GLY A 100 8.69 -10.92 6.16
N ALA A 101 9.18 -9.77 5.66
CA ALA A 101 9.22 -8.52 6.42
C ALA A 101 7.81 -8.05 6.81
N VAL A 102 6.84 -8.14 5.89
CA VAL A 102 5.44 -7.82 6.20
C VAL A 102 4.86 -8.80 7.21
N ALA A 103 5.07 -10.11 7.05
CA ALA A 103 4.59 -11.11 7.99
C ALA A 103 5.14 -10.88 9.40
N TRP A 104 6.45 -10.61 9.51
CA TRP A 104 7.11 -10.27 10.77
C TRP A 104 6.48 -9.05 11.46
N GLN A 105 6.16 -8.00 10.69
CA GLN A 105 5.50 -6.79 11.23
C GLN A 105 4.21 -7.10 11.97
N TYR A 106 3.35 -7.99 11.44
CA TYR A 106 2.07 -8.31 12.07
C TYR A 106 2.16 -9.41 13.12
N LEU A 107 3.07 -10.38 12.95
CA LEU A 107 3.21 -11.47 13.91
C LEU A 107 3.91 -11.01 15.21
N PHE A 108 4.93 -10.17 15.08
CA PHE A 108 5.81 -9.79 16.19
C PHE A 108 5.87 -8.28 16.41
N GLY A 109 5.96 -7.49 15.34
CA GLY A 109 6.18 -6.05 15.43
C GLY A 109 5.07 -5.29 16.17
N LEU A 110 3.80 -5.61 15.91
CA LEU A 110 2.65 -4.93 16.51
C LEU A 110 2.31 -5.36 17.95
N LYS A 111 2.90 -6.45 18.46
CA LYS A 111 2.61 -7.00 19.79
C LYS A 111 3.57 -6.53 20.88
N ILE A 112 4.66 -5.86 20.51
CA ILE A 112 5.71 -5.43 21.43
C ILE A 112 5.61 -3.92 21.55
N ASP A 113 5.09 -3.43 22.68
CA ASP A 113 4.69 -2.02 22.89
C ASP A 113 5.82 -0.99 22.67
N ASP A 114 7.10 -1.40 22.70
CA ASP A 114 8.27 -0.52 22.51
C ASP A 114 9.00 -0.68 21.15
N ASN A 115 8.48 -1.47 20.21
CA ASN A 115 9.28 -1.92 19.05
C ASN A 115 9.17 -1.03 17.79
N LEU A 116 8.97 0.28 17.96
CA LEU A 116 8.86 1.24 16.84
C LEU A 116 10.07 1.17 15.89
N MET A 117 11.26 0.91 16.42
CA MET A 117 12.47 0.78 15.61
C MET A 117 12.47 -0.48 14.74
N SER A 118 12.06 -1.65 15.25
CA SER A 118 11.97 -2.87 14.43
C SER A 118 10.91 -2.75 13.33
N ILE A 119 9.79 -2.05 13.60
CA ILE A 119 8.78 -1.76 12.57
C ILE A 119 9.37 -0.89 11.45
N ARG A 120 10.18 0.11 11.80
CA ARG A 120 10.88 0.95 10.81
C ARG A 120 11.93 0.16 10.02
N ILE A 121 12.72 -0.68 10.69
CA ILE A 121 13.72 -1.53 10.04
C ILE A 121 13.05 -2.48 9.05
N SER A 122 12.01 -3.19 9.47
CA SER A 122 11.24 -4.06 8.56
C SER A 122 10.60 -3.29 7.41
N GLN A 123 10.26 -2.02 7.61
CA GLN A 123 9.83 -1.14 6.53
C GLN A 123 10.95 -0.88 5.52
N TRP A 124 12.12 -0.45 5.98
CA TRP A 124 13.29 -0.24 5.12
C TRP A 124 13.70 -1.50 4.37
N VAL A 125 13.56 -2.69 4.98
CA VAL A 125 13.89 -3.96 4.33
C VAL A 125 13.09 -4.15 3.04
N TRP A 126 11.76 -3.99 3.06
CA TRP A 126 10.98 -4.17 1.84
C TRP A 126 11.16 -2.99 0.87
N GLU A 127 11.41 -1.76 1.35
CA GLU A 127 11.73 -0.60 0.49
C GLU A 127 13.03 -0.82 -0.30
N ILE A 128 14.07 -1.33 0.36
CA ILE A 128 15.34 -1.70 -0.27
C ILE A 128 15.12 -2.83 -1.27
N CYS A 129 14.29 -3.83 -0.95
CA CYS A 129 13.96 -4.92 -1.88
C CYS A 129 13.27 -4.42 -3.16
N ILE A 130 12.38 -3.43 -3.05
CA ILE A 130 11.76 -2.77 -4.20
C ILE A 130 12.83 -2.08 -5.06
N ALA A 131 13.68 -1.25 -4.45
CA ALA A 131 14.72 -0.52 -5.16
C ALA A 131 15.73 -1.47 -5.85
N ALA A 132 16.15 -2.51 -5.14
CA ALA A 132 17.03 -3.56 -5.68
C ALA A 132 16.37 -4.33 -6.84
N SER A 133 15.06 -4.57 -6.76
CA SER A 133 14.30 -5.21 -7.84
C SER A 133 14.23 -4.34 -9.09
N ALA A 134 13.95 -3.04 -8.93
CA ALA A 134 13.99 -2.09 -10.03
C ALA A 134 15.38 -2.06 -10.68
N TYR A 135 16.44 -2.01 -9.88
CA TYR A 135 17.81 -2.08 -10.38
C TYR A 135 18.08 -3.36 -11.17
N LYS A 136 17.72 -4.53 -10.62
CA LYS A 136 17.98 -5.81 -11.27
C LYS A 136 17.22 -5.96 -12.59
N LEU A 137 15.96 -5.52 -12.62
CA LEU A 137 15.13 -5.62 -13.81
C LEU A 137 15.51 -4.59 -14.90
N ILE A 138 15.95 -3.39 -14.52
CA ILE A 138 16.44 -2.38 -15.47
C ILE A 138 17.65 -2.87 -16.26
N LYS A 139 18.46 -3.77 -15.69
CA LYS A 139 19.57 -4.41 -16.42
C LYS A 139 19.11 -5.29 -17.57
N THR A 140 17.86 -5.76 -17.55
CA THR A 140 17.34 -6.58 -18.64
C THR A 140 17.05 -5.73 -19.86
N ALA A 141 17.31 -6.31 -21.04
CA ALA A 141 16.97 -5.66 -22.30
C ALA A 141 15.48 -5.27 -22.33
N ASN A 142 15.20 -4.08 -22.90
CA ASN A 142 13.87 -3.51 -23.10
C ASN A 142 13.07 -3.17 -21.82
N PHE A 143 13.73 -3.01 -20.67
CA PHE A 143 13.06 -2.50 -19.47
C PHE A 143 12.97 -0.95 -19.52
N GLY A 144 11.75 -0.42 -19.57
CA GLY A 144 11.45 1.02 -19.67
C GLY A 144 10.40 1.51 -18.65
N TYR A 145 9.89 2.73 -18.82
CA TYR A 145 8.96 3.35 -17.87
C TYR A 145 7.64 2.58 -17.66
N GLY A 146 7.05 2.00 -18.71
CA GLY A 146 5.88 1.13 -18.56
C GLY A 146 6.18 -0.09 -17.67
N ASN A 147 7.36 -0.67 -17.82
CA ASN A 147 7.80 -1.78 -16.98
C ASN A 147 8.02 -1.37 -15.52
N LEU A 148 8.51 -0.14 -15.27
CA LEU A 148 8.58 0.44 -13.92
C LEU A 148 7.20 0.63 -13.30
N PHE A 149 6.25 1.16 -14.08
CA PHE A 149 4.87 1.28 -13.63
C PHE A 149 4.30 -0.07 -13.19
N PHE A 150 4.44 -1.09 -14.04
CA PHE A 150 3.96 -2.42 -13.71
C PHE A 150 4.68 -3.04 -12.50
N LEU A 151 5.99 -2.82 -12.36
CA LEU A 151 6.74 -3.26 -11.18
C LEU A 151 6.22 -2.61 -9.89
N GLY A 152 5.88 -1.32 -9.94
CA GLY A 152 5.25 -0.61 -8.83
C GLY A 152 3.90 -1.22 -8.47
N VAL A 153 3.02 -1.42 -9.45
CA VAL A 153 1.72 -2.09 -9.25
C VAL A 153 1.89 -3.48 -8.64
N LEU A 154 2.83 -4.28 -9.15
CA LEU A 154 3.14 -5.61 -8.63
C LEU A 154 3.53 -5.56 -7.15
N TYR A 155 4.46 -4.69 -6.78
CA TYR A 155 4.88 -4.54 -5.39
C TYR A 155 3.80 -3.93 -4.49
N SER A 156 2.95 -3.04 -5.00
CA SER A 156 1.78 -2.51 -4.29
C SER A 156 0.84 -3.65 -3.87
N PHE A 157 0.50 -4.55 -4.79
CA PHE A 157 -0.33 -5.71 -4.46
C PHE A 157 0.37 -6.70 -3.52
N ILE A 158 1.66 -6.99 -3.74
CA ILE A 158 2.40 -7.93 -2.88
C ILE A 158 2.51 -7.41 -1.45
N ILE A 159 2.95 -6.17 -1.26
CA ILE A 159 3.25 -5.62 0.08
C ILE A 159 2.00 -5.07 0.72
N HIS A 160 1.32 -4.13 0.04
CA HIS A 160 0.16 -3.47 0.61
C HIS A 160 -1.10 -4.29 0.51
N GLY A 161 -1.28 -5.08 -0.57
CA GLY A 161 -2.35 -6.08 -0.64
C GLY A 161 -2.27 -7.12 0.49
N LEU A 162 -1.06 -7.58 0.82
CA LEU A 162 -0.86 -8.46 1.99
C LEU A 162 -1.16 -7.75 3.31
N LYS A 163 -0.65 -6.52 3.50
CA LYS A 163 -0.93 -5.69 4.70
C LYS A 163 -2.43 -5.50 4.92
N ILE A 164 -3.19 -5.15 3.89
CA ILE A 164 -4.63 -4.94 4.03
C ILE A 164 -5.38 -6.25 4.25
N SER A 165 -4.95 -7.35 3.61
CA SER A 165 -5.58 -8.66 3.80
C SER A 165 -5.42 -9.14 5.24
N VAL A 166 -4.22 -8.99 5.81
CA VAL A 166 -3.98 -9.31 7.22
C VAL A 166 -4.84 -8.43 8.13
N ARG A 167 -4.90 -7.12 7.88
CA ARG A 167 -5.75 -6.20 8.66
C ARG A 167 -7.25 -6.53 8.57
N TYR A 168 -7.72 -6.93 7.40
CA TYR A 168 -9.12 -7.32 7.22
C TYR A 168 -9.44 -8.60 7.99
N LEU A 169 -8.62 -9.64 7.77
CA LEU A 169 -8.90 -10.99 8.26
C LEU A 169 -8.65 -11.13 9.77
N PHE A 170 -7.67 -10.42 10.33
CA PHE A 170 -7.23 -10.61 11.73
C PHE A 170 -7.48 -9.41 12.66
N TYR A 171 -7.79 -8.22 12.12
CA TYR A 171 -7.94 -6.98 12.92
C TYR A 171 -9.26 -6.23 12.66
N GLU A 172 -10.21 -6.89 11.99
CA GLU A 172 -11.60 -6.46 11.77
C GLU A 172 -11.76 -5.03 11.25
N LYS A 173 -10.87 -4.62 10.34
CA LYS A 173 -10.89 -3.26 9.79
C LYS A 173 -11.95 -3.07 8.71
N THR A 174 -12.47 -1.84 8.63
CA THR A 174 -13.50 -1.43 7.67
C THR A 174 -12.94 -1.31 6.26
N PHE A 175 -13.80 -1.37 5.25
CA PHE A 175 -13.36 -1.33 3.85
C PHE A 175 -12.67 0.01 3.51
N LEU A 176 -13.26 1.15 3.88
CA LEU A 176 -12.70 2.47 3.60
C LEU A 176 -11.31 2.65 4.23
N TYR A 177 -11.13 2.19 5.47
CA TYR A 177 -9.84 2.21 6.15
C TYR A 177 -8.78 1.39 5.39
N LEU A 178 -9.15 0.23 4.86
CA LEU A 178 -8.21 -0.59 4.08
C LEU A 178 -7.89 0.03 2.73
N ALA A 179 -8.87 0.60 2.04
CA ALA A 179 -8.67 1.30 0.78
C ALA A 179 -7.70 2.48 0.97
N ASP A 180 -7.91 3.30 2.00
CA ASP A 180 -7.00 4.40 2.36
C ASP A 180 -5.56 3.91 2.59
N ARG A 181 -5.39 2.88 3.43
CA ARG A 181 -4.06 2.34 3.75
C ARG A 181 -3.39 1.65 2.57
N PHE A 182 -4.17 1.03 1.69
CA PHE A 182 -3.67 0.47 0.44
C PHE A 182 -3.18 1.57 -0.50
N LEU A 183 -3.98 2.63 -0.71
CA LEU A 183 -3.64 3.73 -1.59
C LEU A 183 -2.42 4.50 -1.11
N TYR A 184 -2.39 4.87 0.17
CA TYR A 184 -1.25 5.56 0.78
C TYR A 184 0.04 4.75 0.62
N GLY A 185 -0.03 3.46 0.96
CA GLY A 185 1.11 2.56 0.83
C GLY A 185 1.55 2.32 -0.61
N SER A 186 0.58 2.15 -1.50
CA SER A 186 0.85 1.96 -2.93
C SER A 186 1.48 3.20 -3.55
N LEU A 187 1.08 4.40 -3.13
CA LEU A 187 1.71 5.65 -3.55
C LEU A 187 3.19 5.70 -3.13
N LEU A 188 3.51 5.28 -1.91
CA LEU A 188 4.90 5.18 -1.44
C LEU A 188 5.71 4.19 -2.29
N VAL A 189 5.16 2.99 -2.54
CA VAL A 189 5.81 1.99 -3.43
C VAL A 189 6.05 2.58 -4.82
N MET A 190 5.04 3.22 -5.40
CA MET A 190 5.14 3.86 -6.71
C MET A 190 6.21 4.95 -6.73
N ALA A 191 6.26 5.80 -5.71
CA ALA A 191 7.27 6.84 -5.58
C ALA A 191 8.68 6.24 -5.53
N ILE A 192 8.90 5.20 -4.72
CA ILE A 192 10.22 4.53 -4.63
C ILE A 192 10.62 3.94 -5.98
N VAL A 193 9.72 3.19 -6.63
CA VAL A 193 10.01 2.57 -7.94
C VAL A 193 10.27 3.61 -9.01
N PHE A 194 9.48 4.68 -9.08
CA PHE A 194 9.63 5.70 -10.10
C PHE A 194 10.84 6.60 -9.87
N ILE A 195 11.09 7.07 -8.65
CA ILE A 195 12.23 7.93 -8.35
C ILE A 195 13.53 7.16 -8.63
N MET A 196 13.70 5.99 -7.99
CA MET A 196 14.91 5.18 -8.16
C MET A 196 15.03 4.62 -9.58
N GLY A 197 13.93 4.11 -10.13
CA GLY A 197 13.91 3.55 -11.48
C GLY A 197 14.20 4.58 -12.56
N SER A 198 13.65 5.80 -12.44
CA SER A 198 13.93 6.89 -13.39
C SER A 198 15.39 7.33 -13.33
N MET A 199 15.98 7.44 -12.14
CA MET A 199 17.40 7.73 -11.97
C MET A 199 18.27 6.67 -12.66
N LEU A 200 17.97 5.39 -12.44
CA LEU A 200 18.71 4.28 -13.03
C LEU A 200 18.56 4.21 -14.56
N LEU A 201 17.36 4.45 -15.08
CA LEU A 201 17.13 4.54 -16.53
C LEU A 201 17.89 5.72 -17.14
N PHE A 202 17.93 6.87 -16.46
CA PHE A 202 18.70 8.03 -16.90
C PHE A 202 20.20 7.73 -16.96
N PHE A 203 20.77 7.13 -15.91
CA PHE A 203 22.19 6.76 -15.89
C PHE A 203 22.55 5.71 -16.94
N ARG A 204 21.64 4.75 -17.23
CA ARG A 204 21.80 3.80 -18.33
C ARG A 204 21.85 4.51 -19.69
N ARG A 205 20.92 5.44 -19.95
CA ARG A 205 20.88 6.22 -21.20
C ARG A 205 22.11 7.09 -21.41
N ARG A 206 22.70 7.60 -20.32
CA ARG A 206 23.95 8.39 -20.34
C ARG A 206 25.22 7.53 -20.44
N GLY A 207 25.10 6.20 -20.46
CA GLY A 207 26.25 5.29 -20.50
C GLY A 207 27.09 5.28 -19.22
N ILE A 208 26.61 5.90 -18.14
CA ILE A 208 27.28 5.93 -16.82
C ILE A 208 27.24 4.55 -16.19
N ILE A 209 26.10 3.87 -16.33
CA ILE A 209 25.97 2.47 -15.96
C ILE A 209 25.87 1.65 -17.24
N LYS A 210 26.89 0.81 -17.48
CA LYS A 210 26.90 -0.17 -18.55
C LYS A 210 26.27 -1.46 -18.00
N PHE A 211 25.29 -2.00 -18.73
CA PHE A 211 24.67 -3.30 -18.43
C PHE A 211 24.94 -4.24 -19.59
#